data_AF-A0A3L8SNB5-F1
#
_entry.id   AF-A0A3L8SNB5-F1
#
_cell.length_a   1.000
_cell.length_b   1.000
_cell.length_c   1.000
_cell.angle_alpha   90.00
_cell.angle_beta   90.00
_cell.angle_gamma   90.00
#
_symmetry.space_group_name_H-M   'P 1'
#
loop_
_entity.id
_entity.type
_entity.pdbx_description
1 polymer ?
#
loop_
_entity_poly.entity_id
_entity_poly.type
_entity_poly.pdbx_seq_one_letter_code
_entity_poly.pdbx_strand_id
1 'polypeptide(L)' 'MQFLLEVVDILLNYVKKTFDRSTKVLDFHHPHQLLEGMEGFNLELSDNPESLEQILVDCRDTLKYGVRTGSR' A
#
# COMPACT_ATOMS: atom_id res chain seq x y z
N MET A 1 -4.03 -0.99 -20.82
CA MET A 1 -4.66 -2.01 -19.95
C MET A 1 -3.67 -2.63 -18.96
N GLN A 2 -2.39 -2.84 -19.32
CA GLN A 2 -1.40 -3.47 -18.44
C GLN A 2 -1.33 -2.85 -17.03
N PHE A 3 -1.27 -1.53 -16.91
CA PHE A 3 -1.25 -0.85 -15.60
C PHE A 3 -2.41 -1.26 -14.69
N LEU A 4 -3.64 -1.32 -15.22
CA LEU A 4 -4.80 -1.72 -14.42
C LEU A 4 -4.73 -3.20 -14.02
N LEU A 5 -4.14 -4.07 -14.84
CA LEU A 5 -3.92 -5.47 -14.48
C LEU A 5 -2.91 -5.58 -13.33
N GLU A 6 -1.84 -4.78 -13.34
CA GLU A 6 -0.88 -4.71 -12.23
C GLU A 6 -1.54 -4.20 -10.93
N VAL A 7 -2.40 -3.18 -11.03
CA VAL A 7 -3.19 -2.70 -9.88
C VAL A 7 -4.10 -3.82 -9.35
N VAL A 8 -4.81 -4.52 -10.23
CA VAL A 8 -5.69 -5.63 -9.83
C VAL A 8 -4.89 -6.76 -9.20
N ASP A 9 -3.69 -7.07 -9.69
CA ASP A 9 -2.82 -8.08 -9.07
C ASP A 9 -2.42 -7.68 -7.63
N ILE A 10 -2.07 -6.42 -7.39
CA ILE A 10 -1.83 -5.88 -6.04
C ILE A 10 -3.05 -6.09 -5.14
N LEU A 11 -4.25 -5.76 -5.64
CA LEU A 11 -5.49 -5.89 -4.88
C LEU A 11 -5.83 -7.36 -4.59
N LEU A 12 -5.69 -8.26 -5.56
CA LEU A 12 -5.95 -9.69 -5.38
C LEU A 12 -4.98 -10.32 -4.38
N ASN A 13 -3.71 -9.92 -4.40
CA ASN A 13 -2.74 -10.33 -3.39
C ASN A 13 -3.11 -9.82 -1.99
N TYR A 14 -3.60 -8.58 -1.88
CA TYR A 14 -4.09 -8.04 -0.61
C TYR A 14 -5.35 -8.79 -0.10
N VAL A 15 -6.29 -9.12 -0.98
CA VAL A 15 -7.49 -9.91 -0.66
C VAL A 15 -7.10 -11.29 -0.15
N LYS A 16 -6.18 -12.00 -0.84
CA LYS A 16 -5.68 -13.30 -0.40
C LYS A 16 -5.11 -13.26 1.02
N LYS A 17 -4.26 -12.27 1.31
CA LYS A 17 -3.66 -12.08 2.65
C LYS A 17 -4.67 -11.67 3.72
N THR A 18 -5.78 -11.02 3.35
CA THR A 18 -6.82 -10.60 4.30
C THR A 18 -7.49 -11.78 5.01
N PHE A 19 -7.56 -12.94 4.34
CA PHE A 19 -8.11 -14.18 4.91
C PHE A 19 -7.05 -15.15 5.45
N ASP A 20 -5.77 -14.77 5.42
CA ASP A 20 -4.68 -15.52 6.04
C ASP A 20 -4.45 -15.01 7.47
N ARG A 21 -4.78 -15.85 8.47
CA ARG A 21 -4.67 -15.51 9.89
C ARG A 21 -3.24 -15.29 10.38
N SER A 22 -2.22 -15.67 9.59
CA SER A 22 -0.82 -15.35 9.91
C SER A 22 -0.48 -13.89 9.60
N THR A 23 -1.32 -13.19 8.82
CA THR A 23 -1.11 -11.79 8.45
C THR A 23 -1.57 -10.86 9.58
N LYS A 24 -0.73 -9.87 9.93
CA LYS A 24 -1.09 -8.82 10.89
C LYS A 24 -2.36 -8.08 10.44
N VAL A 25 -3.28 -7.83 11.38
CA VAL A 25 -4.46 -6.97 11.16
C VAL A 25 -4.05 -5.54 10.81
N LEU A 26 -2.99 -5.05 11.44
CA LEU A 26 -2.38 -3.75 11.22
C LEU A 26 -0.90 -3.84 11.57
N ASP A 27 -0.05 -3.26 10.73
CA ASP A 27 1.32 -2.91 11.12
C ASP A 27 1.31 -1.45 11.58
N PHE A 28 1.21 -1.25 12.90
CA PHE A 28 0.91 0.06 13.46
C PHE A 28 2.14 0.97 13.45
N HIS A 29 1.93 2.20 12.96
CA HIS A 29 2.90 3.28 12.98
C HIS A 29 2.23 4.56 13.47
N HIS A 30 2.94 5.35 14.28
CA HIS A 30 2.47 6.68 14.67
C HIS A 30 2.45 7.65 13.47
N PRO A 31 1.61 8.70 13.50
CA PRO A 31 1.52 9.65 12.38
C PRO A 31 2.85 10.24 11.95
N HIS A 32 3.72 10.60 12.90
CA HIS A 32 5.04 11.18 12.59
C HIS A 32 5.93 10.20 11.80
N GLN A 33 5.87 8.89 12.09
CA GLN A 33 6.66 7.89 11.38
C GLN A 33 6.27 7.82 9.91
N LEU A 34 4.97 7.88 9.61
CA LEU A 34 4.45 7.89 8.23
C LEU A 34 4.85 9.16 7.48
N LEU A 35 4.76 10.32 8.13
CA LEU A 35 5.11 11.62 7.55
C LEU A 35 6.61 11.79 7.32
N GLU A 36 7.46 11.13 8.11
CA GLU A 36 8.92 11.13 7.93
C GLU A 36 9.39 10.28 6.74
N GLY A 37 8.48 9.63 6.01
CA GLY A 37 8.78 8.91 4.77
C GLY A 37 9.29 7.48 5.00
N MET A 38 8.43 6.61 5.54
CA MET A 38 8.81 5.22 5.86
C MET A 38 9.25 4.44 4.63
N GLU A 39 10.49 3.97 4.63
CA GLU A 39 11.05 3.10 3.57
C GLU A 39 10.83 3.63 2.14
N GLY A 40 10.73 4.95 1.96
CA GLY A 40 10.49 5.58 0.65
C GLY A 40 9.03 5.83 0.29
N PHE A 41 8.08 5.52 1.19
CA PHE A 41 6.68 5.93 1.03
C PHE A 41 6.52 7.42 1.33
N ASN A 42 6.56 8.24 0.28
CA ASN A 42 6.44 9.68 0.36
C ASN A 42 4.97 10.10 0.24
N LEU A 43 4.49 10.90 1.18
CA LEU A 43 3.11 11.43 1.18
C LEU A 43 3.01 12.84 0.61
N GLU A 44 4.15 13.49 0.35
CA GLU A 44 4.20 14.84 -0.19
C GLU A 44 3.98 14.84 -1.70
N LEU A 45 3.23 15.84 -2.17
CA LEU A 45 2.98 16.04 -3.59
C LEU A 45 4.08 16.92 -4.22
N SER A 46 4.39 16.68 -5.49
CA SER A 46 5.31 17.50 -6.26
C SER A 46 4.63 18.05 -7.53
N ASP A 47 5.20 19.11 -8.12
CA ASP A 47 4.69 19.67 -9.38
C ASP A 47 4.86 18.73 -10.58
N ASN A 48 5.78 17.76 -10.47
CA ASN A 48 6.08 16.82 -11.54
C ASN A 48 5.34 15.49 -11.32
N PRO A 49 4.90 14.83 -12.40
CA PRO A 49 4.28 13.52 -12.30
C PRO A 49 5.32 12.46 -11.91
N GLU A 50 4.86 11.45 -11.19
CA GLU A 50 5.63 10.24 -10.96
C GLU A 50 5.38 9.21 -12.07
N SER A 51 6.28 8.23 -12.17
CA SER A 51 6.14 7.14 -13.14
C SER A 51 4.99 6.21 -12.74
N LEU A 52 4.42 5.48 -13.71
CA LEU A 52 3.41 4.46 -13.41
C LEU A 52 3.94 3.35 -12.49
N GLU A 53 5.25 3.09 -12.51
CA GLU A 53 5.90 2.14 -11.61
C GLU A 53 5.86 2.65 -10.16
N GLN A 54 6.11 3.94 -9.94
CA GLN A 54 6.00 4.56 -8.62
C GLN A 54 4.57 4.50 -8.10
N ILE A 55 3.57 4.82 -8.94
CA ILE A 55 2.16 4.71 -8.55
C ILE A 55 1.79 3.29 -8.11
N LEU A 56 2.37 2.25 -8.72
CA LEU A 56 2.17 0.87 -8.29
C LEU A 56 2.85 0.57 -6.94
N VAL A 57 4.00 1.17 -6.66
CA VAL A 57 4.65 1.11 -5.33
C VAL A 57 3.75 1.76 -4.29
N ASP A 58 3.25 2.97 -4.54
CA ASP A 58 2.40 3.71 -3.60
C ASP A 58 1.09 2.97 -3.30
N CYS A 59 0.52 2.30 -4.31
CA CYS A 59 -0.64 1.43 -4.12
C CYS A 59 -0.34 0.27 -3.14
N ARG A 60 0.84 -0.34 -3.22
CA ARG A 60 1.25 -1.43 -2.31
C ARG A 60 1.46 -0.91 -0.90
N ASP A 61 2.15 0.22 -0.75
CA ASP A 61 2.48 0.79 0.57
C ASP A 61 1.26 1.34 1.29
N THR A 62 0.33 1.97 0.55
CA THR A 62 -0.97 2.38 1.10
C THR A 62 -1.72 1.20 1.72
N LEU A 63 -1.70 0.03 1.07
CA LEU A 63 -2.33 -1.19 1.59
C LEU A 63 -1.51 -1.86 2.71
N LYS A 64 -0.18 -1.74 2.68
CA LYS A 64 0.74 -2.29 3.69
C LYS A 64 0.50 -1.66 5.06
N TYR A 65 0.32 -0.34 5.09
CA TYR A 65 0.18 0.44 6.32
C TYR A 65 -1.28 0.70 6.74
N GLY A 66 -2.25 0.31 5.90
CA GLY A 66 -3.67 0.36 6.23
C GLY A 66 -4.14 -0.77 7.16
N VAL A 67 -5.31 -0.58 7.78
CA VAL A 67 -5.98 -1.62 8.60
C VAL A 67 -6.67 -2.65 7.69
N ARG A 68 -6.45 -3.94 7.94
CA ARG A 68 -7.18 -5.05 7.31
C ARG A 68 -8.53 -5.28 7.98
N THR A 69 -9.55 -4.55 7.54
CA THR A 69 -10.91 -4.61 8.12
C THR A 69 -11.69 -5.89 7.79
N GLY A 70 -11.22 -6.69 6.83
CA GLY A 70 -11.81 -7.97 6.44
C GLY A 70 -11.32 -9.19 7.24
N SER A 71 -10.31 -9.02 8.11
CA SER A 71 -9.78 -10.10 8.93
C SER A 71 -10.85 -10.64 9.89
N ARG A 72 -11.38 -11.83 9.60
CA ARG A 72 -12.38 -12.55 10.40
C ARG A 72 -11.90 -13.96 10.76
#